data_AF-A0A942DWN8-F1
#
_entry.id   AF-A0A942DWN8-F1
#
_cell.length_a   1.000
_cell.length_b   1.000
_cell.length_c   1.000
_cell.angle_alpha   90.00
_cell.angle_beta   90.00
_cell.angle_gamma   90.00
#
_symmetry.space_group_name_H-M   'P 1'
#
loop_
_entity.id
_entity.type
_entity.pdbx_description
1 polymer ?
#
loop_
_entity_poly.entity_id
_entity_poly.type
_entity_poly.pdbx_seq_one_letter_code
_entity_poly.pdbx_strand_id
1 'polypeptide(L)'
;MEAPRTSRECPVLKTFEIEVRQTVKVTLDESKFTEPFMEEFRAHFFPFYDVEDHAKHIAQLTAREVADFGHNRHEFVEGYGPIGDFGIRAEVTDTEMEVL
;
A
#
# COMPACT_ATOMS: atom_id res chain seq x y z
N MET A 1 -0.12 61.99 -0.80
CA MET A 1 0.83 61.02 -1.39
C MET A 1 0.34 59.64 -0.94
N GLU A 2 -0.54 59.02 -1.72
CA GLU A 2 -1.04 57.67 -1.44
C GLU A 2 -0.07 56.64 -2.03
N ALA A 3 0.30 55.64 -1.23
CA ALA A 3 1.13 54.53 -1.67
C ALA A 3 0.34 53.61 -2.62
N PRO A 4 0.97 53.04 -3.67
CA PRO A 4 0.27 52.17 -4.60
C PRO A 4 -0.10 50.86 -3.90
N ARG A 5 -1.38 50.50 -3.95
CA ARG A 5 -1.86 49.18 -3.52
C ARG A 5 -1.32 48.15 -4.50
N THR A 6 -0.45 47.27 -4.04
CA THR A 6 0.02 46.13 -4.82
C THR A 6 -1.17 45.20 -5.07
N SER A 7 -1.55 45.03 -6.33
CA SER A 7 -2.54 44.04 -6.75
C SER A 7 -2.01 42.66 -6.40
N ARG A 8 -2.73 41.92 -5.53
CA ARG A 8 -2.46 40.49 -5.35
C ARG A 8 -2.77 39.79 -6.66
N GLU A 9 -1.76 39.26 -7.33
CA GLU A 9 -1.96 38.39 -8.49
C GLU A 9 -2.69 37.12 -8.02
N CYS A 10 -3.80 36.78 -8.68
CA CYS A 10 -4.48 35.52 -8.45
C CYS A 10 -3.60 34.38 -9.00
N PRO A 11 -3.44 33.27 -8.28
CA PRO A 11 -2.65 32.15 -8.76
C PRO A 11 -3.28 31.56 -10.03
N VAL A 12 -2.44 31.29 -11.03
CA VAL A 12 -2.83 30.52 -12.21
C VAL A 12 -2.79 29.04 -11.84
N LEU A 13 -3.95 28.41 -11.77
CA LEU A 13 -4.08 26.99 -11.44
C LEU A 13 -4.08 26.14 -12.72
N LYS A 14 -3.42 24.97 -12.66
CA LYS A 14 -3.51 23.92 -13.67
C LYS A 14 -3.92 22.63 -12.99
N THR A 15 -4.85 21.90 -13.63
CA THR A 15 -5.30 20.59 -13.19
C THR A 15 -4.79 19.55 -14.18
N PHE A 16 -4.31 18.43 -13.65
CA PHE A 16 -3.94 17.25 -14.43
C PHE A 16 -4.68 16.05 -13.84
N GLU A 17 -5.10 15.14 -14.70
CA GLU A 17 -5.50 13.80 -14.31
C GLU A 17 -4.33 12.89 -14.66
N ILE A 18 -3.85 12.12 -13.68
CA ILE A 18 -2.67 11.26 -13.84
C ILE A 18 -3.08 9.85 -13.45
N GLU A 19 -2.88 8.90 -14.35
CA GLU A 19 -2.94 7.49 -14.02
C GLU A 19 -1.60 7.02 -13.47
N VAL A 20 -1.66 6.26 -12.37
CA VAL A 20 -0.48 5.64 -11.76
C VAL A 20 -0.70 4.14 -11.69
N ARG A 21 0.22 3.36 -12.26
CA ARG A 21 0.22 1.89 -12.20
C ARG A 21 1.50 1.41 -11.52
N GLN A 22 1.36 0.49 -10.58
CA GLN A 22 2.51 -0.14 -9.90
C GLN A 22 2.38 -1.65 -9.98
N THR A 23 3.50 -2.31 -10.21
CA THR A 23 3.62 -3.77 -10.11
C THR A 23 4.30 -4.11 -8.79
N VAL A 24 3.64 -4.91 -7.96
CA VAL A 24 4.17 -5.34 -6.66
C VAL A 24 4.43 -6.83 -6.68
N LYS A 25 5.65 -7.23 -6.34
CA LYS A 25 6.00 -8.63 -6.13
C LYS A 25 5.78 -8.97 -4.66
N VAL A 26 4.95 -9.98 -4.41
CA VAL A 26 4.63 -10.47 -3.06
C VAL A 26 5.13 -11.89 -2.90
N THR A 27 5.82 -12.17 -1.79
CA THR A 27 6.28 -13.51 -1.40
C THR A 27 5.70 -13.84 -0.03
N LEU A 28 5.01 -14.97 0.05
CA LEU A 28 4.33 -15.44 1.26
C LEU A 28 4.79 -16.86 1.60
N ASP A 29 4.99 -17.13 2.88
CA ASP A 29 5.10 -18.49 3.40
C ASP A 29 3.68 -19.08 3.53
N GLU A 30 3.24 -19.81 2.51
CA GLU A 30 1.91 -20.43 2.46
C GLU A 30 1.61 -21.33 3.67
N SER A 31 2.64 -21.93 4.28
CA SER A 31 2.46 -22.80 5.46
C SER A 31 1.93 -22.05 6.70
N LYS A 32 2.03 -20.72 6.71
CA LYS A 32 1.50 -19.85 7.77
C LYS A 32 0.02 -19.55 7.61
N PHE A 33 -0.51 -19.67 6.40
CA PHE A 33 -1.92 -19.44 6.07
C PHE A 33 -2.75 -20.70 6.32
N THR A 34 -2.64 -21.23 7.53
CA THR A 34 -3.39 -22.41 7.97
C THR A 34 -4.89 -22.12 8.01
N GLU A 35 -5.73 -23.14 7.89
CA GLU A 35 -7.18 -22.99 7.99
C GLU A 35 -7.60 -22.23 9.27
N PRO A 36 -7.12 -22.56 10.49
CA PRO A 36 -7.41 -21.78 11.70
C PRO A 36 -7.05 -20.29 11.61
N PHE A 37 -5.87 -19.97 11.07
CA PHE A 37 -5.46 -18.58 10.86
C PHE A 37 -6.42 -17.88 9.90
N MET A 38 -6.73 -18.52 8.77
CA MET A 38 -7.66 -17.96 7.79
C MET A 38 -9.05 -17.74 8.40
N GLU A 39 -9.50 -18.58 9.33
CA GLU A 39 -10.81 -18.43 10.01
C GLU A 39 -10.82 -17.23 10.95
N GLU A 40 -9.79 -17.12 11.77
CA GLU A 40 -9.64 -16.00 12.70
C GLU A 40 -9.49 -14.69 11.94
N PHE A 41 -8.65 -14.67 10.90
CA PHE A 41 -8.41 -13.49 10.09
C PHE A 41 -9.72 -12.97 9.46
N ARG A 42 -10.49 -13.86 8.82
CA ARG A 42 -11.73 -13.46 8.15
C ARG A 42 -12.87 -13.10 9.11
N ALA A 43 -12.82 -13.59 10.35
CA ALA A 43 -13.77 -13.21 11.38
C ALA A 43 -13.54 -11.78 11.91
N HIS A 44 -12.30 -11.28 11.87
CA HIS A 44 -11.91 -10.03 12.53
C HIS A 44 -11.46 -8.92 11.57
N PHE A 45 -10.95 -9.24 10.38
CA PHE A 45 -10.37 -8.28 9.45
C PHE A 45 -11.12 -8.21 8.13
N PHE A 46 -10.78 -9.06 7.16
CA PHE A 46 -11.35 -9.04 5.81
C PHE A 46 -11.79 -10.45 5.40
N PRO A 47 -12.88 -10.59 4.60
CA PRO A 47 -13.39 -11.89 4.16
C PRO A 47 -12.50 -12.51 3.07
N PHE A 48 -11.25 -12.82 3.40
CA PHE A 48 -10.30 -13.49 2.52
C PHE A 48 -10.42 -15.00 2.70
N TYR A 49 -10.54 -15.70 1.57
CA TYR A 49 -10.75 -17.15 1.57
C TYR A 49 -9.50 -17.89 1.09
N ASP A 50 -8.66 -17.23 0.30
CA ASP A 50 -7.46 -17.80 -0.28
C ASP A 50 -6.23 -16.92 -0.05
N VAL A 51 -5.04 -17.52 -0.10
CA VAL A 51 -3.75 -16.83 0.09
C VAL A 51 -3.56 -15.69 -0.94
N GLU A 52 -4.15 -15.82 -2.13
CA GLU A 52 -4.11 -14.77 -3.15
C GLU A 52 -4.79 -13.47 -2.71
N ASP A 53 -5.83 -13.53 -1.90
CA ASP A 53 -6.51 -12.33 -1.40
C ASP A 53 -5.63 -11.57 -0.41
N HIS A 54 -4.90 -12.31 0.43
CA HIS A 54 -3.87 -11.73 1.30
C HIS A 54 -2.74 -11.11 0.47
N ALA A 55 -2.30 -11.77 -0.61
CA ALA A 55 -1.27 -11.23 -1.51
C ALA A 55 -1.72 -9.90 -2.14
N LYS A 56 -2.97 -9.80 -2.63
CA LYS A 56 -3.55 -8.55 -3.15
C LYS A 56 -3.60 -7.47 -2.07
N HIS A 57 -3.96 -7.83 -0.84
CA HIS A 57 -4.00 -6.89 0.27
C HIS A 57 -2.61 -6.36 0.64
N ILE A 58 -1.61 -7.22 0.74
CA ILE A 58 -0.23 -6.82 1.03
C ILE A 58 0.33 -5.96 -0.11
N ALA A 59 -0.02 -6.28 -1.37
CA ALA A 59 0.36 -5.49 -2.53
C ALA A 59 -0.15 -4.04 -2.44
N GLN A 60 -1.44 -3.84 -2.12
CA GLN A 60 -1.97 -2.46 -1.97
C GLN A 60 -1.34 -1.71 -0.79
N LEU A 61 -1.01 -2.37 0.32
CA LEU A 61 -0.36 -1.73 1.46
C LEU A 61 1.06 -1.27 1.09
N THR A 62 1.77 -2.10 0.32
CA THR A 62 3.12 -1.80 -0.17
C THR A 62 3.08 -0.64 -1.17
N ALA A 63 2.18 -0.70 -2.16
CA ALA A 63 2.00 0.35 -3.18
C ALA A 63 1.68 1.73 -2.58
N ARG A 64 0.99 1.74 -1.43
CA ARG A 64 0.57 2.96 -0.72
C ARG A 64 1.54 3.39 0.37
N GLU A 65 2.68 2.70 0.52
CA GLU A 65 3.68 2.93 1.57
C GLU A 65 3.08 2.92 2.99
N VAL A 66 2.03 2.10 3.21
CA VAL A 66 1.35 1.99 4.52
C VAL A 66 2.16 1.15 5.50
N ALA A 67 2.94 0.20 4.99
CA ALA A 67 3.85 -0.63 5.76
C ALA A 67 5.07 -1.03 4.91
N ASP A 68 6.24 -1.16 5.56
CA ASP A 68 7.48 -1.60 4.91
C ASP A 68 7.61 -3.12 4.99
N PHE A 69 7.34 -3.79 3.87
CA PHE A 69 7.48 -5.25 3.73
C PHE A 69 8.83 -5.70 3.16
N GLY A 70 9.71 -4.77 2.79
CA GLY A 70 10.96 -5.05 2.09
C GLY A 70 12.18 -5.02 3.00
N HIS A 71 12.25 -4.03 3.89
CA HIS A 71 13.47 -3.76 4.67
C HIS A 71 13.27 -3.99 6.18
N ASN A 72 12.10 -3.67 6.72
CA ASN A 72 11.80 -3.86 8.14
C ASN A 72 11.13 -5.21 8.46
N ARG A 73 11.93 -6.23 8.77
CA ARG A 73 11.38 -7.55 9.18
C ARG A 73 10.58 -7.52 10.48
N HIS A 74 10.71 -6.47 11.29
CA HIS A 74 9.99 -6.31 12.55
C HIS A 74 8.73 -5.45 12.39
N GLU A 75 8.41 -5.00 11.18
CA GLU A 75 7.19 -4.26 10.91
C GLU A 75 5.97 -5.06 11.38
N PHE A 76 5.14 -4.45 12.21
CA PHE A 76 3.93 -5.06 12.70
C PHE A 76 2.78 -4.64 11.81
N VAL A 77 2.13 -5.62 11.17
CA VAL A 77 0.95 -5.37 10.34
C VAL A 77 -0.26 -6.01 11.01
N GLU A 78 -1.31 -5.21 11.22
CA GLU A 78 -2.55 -5.68 11.84
C GLU A 78 -3.13 -6.88 11.06
N GLY A 79 -3.46 -7.94 11.79
CA GLY A 79 -3.89 -9.23 11.24
C GLY A 79 -2.77 -10.21 10.87
N TYR A 80 -1.52 -9.76 10.71
CA TYR A 80 -0.37 -10.63 10.38
C TYR A 80 0.70 -10.68 11.48
N GLY A 81 0.73 -9.68 12.36
CA GLY A 81 1.78 -9.55 13.37
C GLY A 81 3.11 -9.08 12.77
N PRO A 82 4.25 -9.42 13.39
CA PRO A 82 5.58 -9.15 12.83
C PRO A 82 5.78 -9.89 11.50
N ILE A 83 5.86 -9.16 10.39
CA ILE A 83 5.83 -9.75 9.04
C ILE A 83 7.02 -10.67 8.75
N GLY A 84 8.16 -10.43 9.37
CA GLY A 84 9.36 -11.25 9.21
C GLY A 84 9.24 -12.64 9.84
N ASP A 85 8.41 -12.77 10.88
CA ASP A 85 8.10 -14.03 11.56
C ASP A 85 6.94 -14.78 10.87
N PHE A 86 6.03 -14.02 10.26
CA PHE A 86 4.94 -14.54 9.43
C PHE A 86 5.39 -14.94 8.01
N GLY A 87 6.63 -14.62 7.61
CA GLY A 87 7.17 -15.03 6.32
C GLY A 87 6.62 -14.22 5.13
N ILE A 88 6.32 -12.93 5.35
CA ILE A 88 5.83 -12.02 4.31
C ILE A 88 6.96 -11.12 3.82
N ARG A 89 7.07 -10.95 2.50
CA ARG A 89 7.86 -9.89 1.86
C ARG A 89 7.12 -9.32 0.67
N ALA A 90 7.26 -8.02 0.45
CA ALA A 90 6.74 -7.38 -0.76
C ALA A 90 7.60 -6.19 -1.16
N GLU A 91 7.68 -5.93 -2.47
CA GLU A 91 8.41 -4.81 -3.05
C GLU A 91 7.71 -4.32 -4.33
N VAL A 92 7.69 -3.00 -4.54
CA VAL A 92 7.30 -2.41 -5.84
C VAL A 92 8.44 -2.68 -6.81
N THR A 93 8.18 -3.42 -7.88
CA THR A 93 9.18 -3.76 -8.90
C THR A 93 9.14 -2.84 -10.11
N ASP A 94 8.01 -2.18 -10.34
CA ASP A 94 7.80 -1.29 -11.48
C ASP A 94 6.76 -0.21 -11.16
N THR A 95 6.89 0.96 -11.79
CA THR A 95 5.94 2.08 -11.66
C THR A 95 5.84 2.84 -12.97
N GLU A 96 4.64 2.93 -13.51
CA GLU A 96 4.29 3.68 -14.72
C GLU A 96 3.34 4.82 -14.37
N MET A 97 3.50 5.97 -15.05
CA MET A 97 2.65 7.14 -14.86
C MET A 97 2.32 7.77 -16.22
N GLU A 98 1.05 8.11 -16.42
CA GLU A 98 0.54 8.70 -17.67
C GLU A 98 -0.42 9.87 -17.37
N VAL A 99 -0.30 10.97 -18.11
CA VAL A 99 -1.28 12.07 -18.05
C VAL A 99 -2.48 11.70 -18.92
N LEU A 100 -3.70 11.76 -18.36
CA LEU A 100 -4.95 11.49 -19.06
C LEU A 100 -5.51 12.73 -19.78
#